data_AF-A0A817R379-F1
#
_entry.id   AF-A0A817R379-F1
#
_cell.length_a   1.000
_cell.length_b   1.000
_cell.length_c   1.000
_cell.angle_alpha   90.00
_cell.angle_beta   90.00
_cell.angle_gamma   90.00
#
_symmetry.space_group_name_H-M   'P 1'
#
loop_
_entity.id
_entity.type
_entity.pdbx_description
1 polymer ?
#
loop_
_entity_poly.entity_id
_entity_poly.type
_entity_poly.pdbx_seq_one_letter_code
_entity_poly.pdbx_strand_id
1 'polypeptide(L)'
;MNRFLFPRLNPSIIRLCFNSTSTNFGLTNRDKKRFYKQVSVVESSHIPIKYEILLDQRKLKTPLGNIIKIENEFLASELALELSQQIKKIDF
;
A
#
# COMPACT_ATOMS: atom_id res chain seq x y z
N MET A 1 -60.52 -8.76 5.05
CA MET A 1 -59.12 -9.20 5.21
C MET A 1 -58.25 -8.53 4.15
N ASN A 2 -57.06 -8.11 4.57
CA ASN A 2 -55.88 -7.65 3.80
C ASN A 2 -55.96 -6.30 3.07
N ARG A 3 -55.54 -5.26 3.82
CA ARG A 3 -55.04 -3.98 3.31
C ARG A 3 -53.67 -4.22 2.67
N PHE A 4 -53.54 -3.97 1.37
CA PHE A 4 -52.25 -3.89 0.71
C PHE A 4 -51.57 -2.57 1.10
N LEU A 5 -50.69 -2.63 2.10
CA LEU A 5 -49.72 -1.58 2.40
C LEU A 5 -48.50 -1.81 1.51
N PHE A 6 -48.36 -1.03 0.43
CA PHE A 6 -47.07 -0.86 -0.22
C PHE A 6 -46.43 0.43 0.33
N PRO A 7 -45.33 0.37 1.10
CA PRO A 7 -44.62 1.57 1.50
C PRO A 7 -43.96 2.21 0.27
N ARG A 8 -44.19 3.51 0.12
CA ARG A 8 -43.50 4.36 -0.86
C ARG A 8 -41.99 4.29 -0.61
N LEU A 9 -41.24 3.77 -1.57
CA LEU A 9 -39.78 3.83 -1.58
C LEU A 9 -39.33 5.29 -1.76
N ASN A 10 -38.58 5.80 -0.79
CA ASN A 10 -37.91 7.10 -0.83
C ASN A 10 -36.72 7.04 -1.81
N PRO A 11 -36.63 7.90 -2.84
CA PRO A 11 -35.58 7.80 -3.86
C PRO A 11 -34.24 8.47 -3.50
N SER A 12 -33.90 8.66 -2.21
CA SER A 12 -32.73 9.48 -1.81
C SER A 12 -31.55 8.72 -1.19
N ILE A 13 -31.49 7.38 -1.29
CA ILE A 13 -30.32 6.62 -0.80
C ILE A 13 -29.94 5.54 -1.82
N ILE A 14 -29.43 5.98 -2.96
CA ILE A 14 -28.44 5.19 -3.71
C ILE A 14 -27.25 6.10 -3.92
N ARG A 15 -26.50 6.33 -2.85
CA ARG A 15 -25.11 6.77 -2.97
C ARG A 15 -24.34 5.54 -3.42
N LEU A 16 -24.35 5.29 -4.73
CA LEU A 16 -23.37 4.43 -5.39
C LEU A 16 -22.02 5.09 -5.15
N CYS A 17 -21.41 4.79 -4.01
CA CYS A 17 -19.99 4.94 -3.83
C CYS A 17 -19.36 3.92 -4.77
N PHE A 18 -19.19 4.30 -6.03
CA PHE A 18 -18.14 3.71 -6.85
C PHE A 18 -16.86 3.89 -6.04
N ASN A 19 -16.36 2.80 -5.46
CA ASN A 19 -14.98 2.73 -5.01
C ASN A 19 -14.13 2.82 -6.27
N SER A 20 -13.95 4.04 -6.77
CA SER A 20 -12.95 4.37 -7.76
C SER A 20 -11.62 4.01 -7.12
N THR A 21 -11.07 2.86 -7.49
CA THR A 21 -9.64 2.59 -7.31
C THR A 21 -8.94 3.69 -8.10
N SER A 22 -8.52 4.75 -7.41
CA SER A 22 -7.78 5.83 -8.01
C SER A 22 -6.46 5.26 -8.51
N THR A 23 -6.46 4.86 -9.77
CA THR A 23 -5.24 4.66 -10.53
C THR A 23 -4.63 6.06 -10.66
N ASN A 24 -3.76 6.40 -9.72
CA ASN A 24 -3.01 7.66 -9.70
C ASN A 24 -1.96 7.67 -10.82
N PHE A 25 -2.38 7.56 -12.09
CA PHE A 25 -1.52 7.72 -13.28
C PHE A 25 -1.33 9.21 -13.65
N GLY A 26 -1.28 10.10 -12.66
CA GLY A 26 -1.33 11.56 -12.87
C GLY A 26 -0.36 12.39 -12.02
N LEU A 27 0.68 11.79 -11.46
CA LEU A 27 1.75 12.52 -10.74
C LEU A 27 3.07 12.37 -11.48
N THR A 28 3.19 13.04 -12.63
CA THR A 28 4.45 13.21 -13.33
C THR A 28 5.38 14.05 -12.46
N ASN A 29 6.36 13.41 -11.81
CA ASN A 29 7.52 14.07 -11.19
C ASN A 29 7.19 15.22 -10.22
N ARG A 30 6.10 15.15 -9.45
CA ARG A 30 6.03 15.95 -8.22
C ARG A 30 7.10 15.41 -7.31
N ASP A 31 8.04 16.26 -6.88
CA ASP A 31 9.16 15.91 -6.00
C ASP A 31 8.78 14.76 -5.08
N LYS A 32 9.44 13.60 -5.25
CA LYS A 32 9.12 12.35 -4.57
C LYS A 32 9.35 12.51 -3.06
N LYS A 33 8.47 13.23 -2.38
CA LYS A 33 8.58 13.49 -0.96
C LYS A 33 8.51 12.16 -0.23
N ARG A 34 9.36 11.99 0.80
CA ARG A 34 9.28 10.82 1.68
C ARG A 34 7.86 10.69 2.25
N PHE A 35 7.23 9.55 2.03
CA PHE A 35 5.85 9.27 2.41
C PHE A 35 5.71 8.27 3.57
N TYR A 36 6.83 7.79 4.11
CA TYR A 36 6.89 6.81 5.21
C TYR A 36 7.72 7.34 6.38
N LYS A 37 7.41 6.92 7.61
CA LYS A 37 8.13 7.36 8.81
C LYS A 37 9.16 6.34 9.25
N GLN A 38 8.79 5.08 9.32
CA GLN A 38 9.59 3.96 9.82
C GLN A 38 9.84 2.94 8.72
N VAL A 39 10.98 2.27 8.80
CA VAL A 39 11.35 1.15 7.93
C VAL A 39 11.63 -0.04 8.83
N SER A 40 11.08 -1.20 8.51
CA SER A 40 11.31 -2.43 9.26
C SER A 40 11.49 -3.63 8.33
N VAL A 41 12.29 -4.59 8.75
CA VAL A 41 12.49 -5.86 8.05
C VAL A 41 11.66 -6.93 8.72
N VAL A 42 10.99 -7.76 7.93
CA VAL A 42 10.16 -8.87 8.41
C VAL A 42 10.54 -10.16 7.70
N GLU A 43 10.72 -11.21 8.47
CA GLU A 43 10.92 -12.57 7.96
C GLU A 43 9.59 -13.18 7.54
N SER A 44 9.58 -13.81 6.37
CA SER A 44 8.45 -14.62 5.91
C SER A 44 8.53 -16.02 6.51
N SER A 45 7.38 -16.57 6.87
CA SER A 45 7.26 -17.90 7.50
C SER A 45 7.45 -19.07 6.53
N HIS A 46 7.79 -18.81 5.27
CA HIS A 46 7.95 -19.85 4.24
C HIS A 46 9.40 -20.32 4.16
N ILE A 47 9.61 -21.56 3.74
CA ILE A 47 10.93 -22.14 3.45
C ILE A 47 11.12 -22.12 1.93
N PRO A 48 12.22 -21.55 1.40
CA PRO A 48 13.31 -20.86 2.10
C PRO A 48 12.87 -19.54 2.73
N ILE A 49 13.47 -19.18 3.88
CA ILE A 49 13.19 -17.92 4.59
C ILE A 49 13.53 -16.77 3.67
N LYS A 50 12.56 -15.88 3.46
CA LYS A 50 12.74 -14.63 2.70
C LYS A 50 12.41 -13.44 3.58
N TYR A 51 13.14 -12.36 3.38
CA TYR A 51 12.98 -11.09 4.05
C TYR A 51 12.17 -10.14 3.19
N GLU A 52 11.21 -9.46 3.81
CA GLU A 52 10.39 -8.43 3.21
C GLU A 52 10.64 -7.10 3.94
N ILE A 53 10.63 -6.00 3.20
CA ILE A 53 10.80 -4.66 3.76
C ILE A 53 9.41 -4.02 3.90
N LEU A 54 9.12 -3.48 5.08
CA LEU A 54 7.93 -2.70 5.35
C LEU A 54 8.29 -1.22 5.47
N LEU A 55 7.52 -0.38 4.79
CA LEU A 55 7.47 1.05 5.00
C LEU A 55 6.24 1.35 5.86
N ASP A 56 6.46 1.73 7.11
CA ASP A 56 5.47 1.78 8.20
C ASP A 56 4.72 0.45 8.40
N GLN A 57 3.62 0.26 7.67
CA GLN A 57 2.75 -0.93 7.74
C GLN A 57 2.49 -1.55 6.36
N ARG A 58 3.18 -1.05 5.32
CA ARG A 58 2.97 -1.49 3.93
C ARG A 58 4.20 -2.20 3.41
N LYS A 59 3.97 -3.34 2.77
CA LYS A 59 5.03 -4.09 2.06
C LYS A 59 5.58 -3.26 0.89
N LEU A 60 6.89 -3.13 0.84
CA LEU A 60 7.60 -2.50 -0.26
C LEU A 60 7.38 -3.32 -1.53
N LYS A 61 7.06 -2.63 -2.62
CA LYS A 61 6.79 -3.23 -3.93
C LYS A 61 7.79 -2.74 -4.96
N THR A 62 8.10 -3.59 -5.92
CA THR A 62 8.82 -3.21 -7.13
C THR A 62 7.95 -2.26 -7.98
N PRO A 63 8.54 -1.51 -8.91
CA PRO A 63 7.78 -0.70 -9.86
C PRO A 63 6.72 -1.48 -10.65
N LEU A 64 6.92 -2.79 -10.84
CA LEU A 64 5.96 -3.71 -11.46
C LEU A 64 4.82 -4.14 -10.51
N GLY A 65 4.82 -3.69 -9.26
CA GLY A 65 3.79 -3.96 -8.26
C GLY A 65 3.99 -5.24 -7.45
N ASN A 66 5.08 -5.98 -7.67
CA ASN A 66 5.38 -7.22 -6.95
C ASN A 66 6.01 -6.93 -5.59
N ILE A 67 5.71 -7.72 -4.56
CA ILE A 67 6.34 -7.58 -3.24
C ILE A 67 7.83 -7.90 -3.35
N ILE A 68 8.68 -7.04 -2.79
CA ILE A 68 10.12 -7.29 -2.72
C ILE A 68 10.38 -8.41 -1.71
N LYS A 69 11.05 -9.46 -2.17
CA LYS A 69 11.48 -10.61 -1.36
C LYS A 69 12.97 -10.79 -1.53
N ILE A 70 13.70 -10.73 -0.43
CA ILE A 70 15.16 -10.80 -0.39
C ILE A 70 15.54 -12.09 0.32
N GLU A 71 16.55 -12.82 -0.17
CA GLU A 71 16.93 -14.11 0.41
C GLU A 71 18.00 -13.97 1.49
N ASN A 72 18.75 -12.86 1.49
CA ASN A 72 19.81 -12.58 2.44
C ASN A 72 19.38 -11.50 3.45
N GLU A 73 19.53 -11.78 4.74
CA GLU A 73 19.24 -10.86 5.84
C GLU A 73 20.07 -9.58 5.75
N PHE A 74 21.38 -9.72 5.49
CA PHE A 74 22.31 -8.59 5.41
C PHE A 74 21.91 -7.61 4.31
N LEU A 75 21.49 -8.13 3.16
CA LEU A 75 21.02 -7.29 2.06
C LEU A 75 19.72 -6.55 2.42
N ALA A 76 18.81 -7.22 3.15
CA ALA A 76 17.57 -6.59 3.59
C ALA A 76 17.81 -5.51 4.65
N SER A 77 18.78 -5.69 5.55
CA SER A 77 19.12 -4.71 6.58
C SER A 77 19.82 -3.48 6.00
N GLU A 78 20.74 -3.65 5.05
CA GLU A 78 21.39 -2.54 4.33
C GLU A 78 20.36 -1.71 3.54
N LEU A 79 19.45 -2.35 2.83
CA LEU A 79 18.37 -1.66 2.11
C LEU A 79 17.44 -0.90 3.06
N ALA A 80 17.11 -1.49 4.21
CA ALA A 80 16.30 -0.80 5.22
C ALA A 80 17.03 0.44 5.77
N LEU A 81 18.35 0.35 5.96
CA LEU A 81 19.20 1.44 6.40
C LEU A 81 19.24 2.56 5.35
N GLU A 82 19.49 2.24 4.08
CA GLU A 82 19.47 3.21 2.97
C GLU A 82 18.13 3.97 2.92
N LEU A 83 17.01 3.25 2.99
CA LEU A 83 15.67 3.85 2.98
C LEU A 83 15.40 4.70 4.23
N SER A 84 15.96 4.33 5.38
CA SER A 84 15.78 5.08 6.64
C SER A 84 16.49 6.43 6.60
N GLN A 85 17.62 6.53 5.90
CA GLN A 85 18.45 7.73 5.77
C GLN A 85 17.86 8.78 4.83
N GLN A 86 16.90 8.42 3.96
CA GLN A 86 16.27 9.36 3.04
C GLN A 86 15.40 10.37 3.81
N ILE A 87 15.75 11.66 3.88
CA ILE A 87 15.03 12.60 4.79
C ILE A 87 13.85 13.30 4.08
N LYS A 88 14.09 13.87 2.90
CA LYS A 88 13.14 14.79 2.25
C LYS A 88 12.58 14.25 0.94
N LYS A 89 13.44 13.60 0.16
CA LYS A 89 13.14 13.12 -1.19
C LYS A 89 13.58 11.67 -1.31
N ILE A 90 12.82 10.91 -2.08
CA ILE A 90 13.13 9.55 -2.48
C ILE A 90 13.84 9.66 -3.83
N ASP A 91 15.16 9.51 -3.79
CA ASP A 91 16.00 9.39 -4.96
C ASP A 91 16.31 7.89 -5.13
N PHE A 92 16.05 7.37 -6.33
CA PHE A 92 16.32 5.98 -6.72
C PHE A 92 17.42 5.98 -7.78
#